data_AF-A0A3B1DDP4-F1
#
_entry.id   AF-A0A3B1DDP4-F1
#
_cell.length_a   1.000
_cell.length_b   1.000
_cell.length_c   1.000
_cell.angle_alpha   90.00
_cell.angle_beta   90.00
_cell.angle_gamma   90.00
#
_symmetry.space_group_name_H-M   'P 1'
#
loop_
_entity.id
_entity.type
_entity.pdbx_description
1 polymer ?
#
loop_
_entity_poly.entity_id
_entity_poly.type
_entity_poly.pdbx_seq_one_letter_code
_entity_poly.pdbx_strand_id
1 'polypeptide(L)'
;MCSRWRKKNDPEEPDDHALGRSCGGFSTKIHIVCDANGLPLHFHLTAGQTHESTVLDILLEKTDQESRPVKFDREVYRDRNVVERLIGWLKESRRVFSRFDKTAKNYGGFIKMAFIHRYLNLTN
;
A
#
# COMPACT_ATOMS: atom_id res chain seq x y z
N MET A 1 35.34 -10.74 -0.92
CA MET A 1 35.23 -9.60 -1.84
C MET A 1 33.78 -9.13 -1.87
N CYS A 2 33.47 -8.02 -1.21
CA CYS A 2 32.13 -7.45 -1.13
C CYS A 2 31.93 -6.50 -2.31
N SER A 3 31.55 -7.03 -3.47
CA SER A 3 31.09 -6.28 -4.64
C SER A 3 29.60 -6.58 -4.76
N ARG A 4 28.67 -5.63 -4.86
CA ARG A 4 28.65 -4.43 -5.69
C ARG A 4 27.41 -3.65 -5.24
N TRP A 5 27.57 -2.45 -4.68
CA TRP A 5 26.45 -1.53 -4.48
C TRP A 5 25.93 -1.14 -5.87
N ARG A 6 24.87 -1.81 -6.33
CA ARG A 6 24.27 -1.60 -7.66
C ARG A 6 23.62 -0.22 -7.69
N LYS A 7 24.03 0.63 -8.66
CA LYS A 7 23.65 2.06 -8.73
C LYS A 7 22.14 2.21 -8.87
N LYS A 8 21.61 3.32 -8.36
CA LYS A 8 20.23 3.76 -8.61
C LYS A 8 20.06 3.93 -10.13
N ASN A 9 19.02 3.35 -10.72
CA ASN A 9 18.76 3.27 -12.16
C ASN A 9 19.80 2.42 -12.91
N ASP A 10 19.94 1.14 -12.53
CA ASP A 10 20.67 0.18 -13.36
C ASP A 10 19.84 -0.09 -14.63
N PRO A 11 20.39 0.13 -15.85
CA PRO A 11 19.63 0.01 -17.09
C PRO A 11 19.14 -1.42 -17.38
N GLU A 12 19.62 -2.42 -16.64
CA GLU A 12 19.18 -3.82 -16.74
C GLU A 12 18.02 -4.15 -15.76
N GLU A 13 17.66 -3.25 -14.84
CA GLU A 13 16.60 -3.50 -13.84
C GLU A 13 15.25 -2.94 -14.34
N PRO A 14 14.23 -3.79 -14.58
CA PRO A 14 12.90 -3.36 -15.03
C PRO A 14 12.26 -2.30 -14.12
N ASP A 15 11.59 -1.32 -14.71
CA ASP A 15 10.91 -0.23 -13.99
C ASP A 15 9.89 -0.74 -12.95
N ASP A 16 9.28 -1.90 -13.19
CA ASP A 16 8.31 -2.56 -12.29
C ASP A 16 8.91 -3.10 -10.98
N HIS A 17 10.25 -3.15 -10.87
CA HIS A 17 10.98 -3.53 -9.65
C HIS A 17 11.16 -2.34 -8.68
N ALA A 18 10.90 -1.11 -9.14
CA ALA A 18 11.27 0.12 -8.46
C ALA A 18 10.25 0.63 -7.42
N LEU A 19 9.82 -0.23 -6.49
CA LEU A 19 9.28 0.25 -5.21
C LEU A 19 10.46 0.57 -4.28
N GLY A 20 11.15 1.69 -4.58
CA GLY A 20 12.11 2.43 -3.75
C GLY A 20 13.30 1.66 -3.12
N ARG A 21 14.54 2.06 -3.45
CA ARG A 21 15.74 1.70 -2.66
C ARG A 21 15.92 2.69 -1.50
N SER A 22 15.95 2.20 -0.25
CA SER A 22 16.45 2.95 0.92
C SER A 22 17.73 2.28 1.46
N CYS A 23 18.48 2.96 2.33
CA CYS A 23 19.74 2.45 2.90
C CYS A 23 19.60 1.12 3.67
N GLY A 24 18.37 0.68 3.97
CA GLY A 24 18.06 -0.59 4.65
C GLY A 24 17.33 -1.64 3.79
N GLY A 25 17.12 -1.42 2.48
CA GLY A 25 16.46 -2.38 1.58
C GLY A 25 15.36 -1.80 0.69
N PHE A 26 14.53 -2.68 0.12
CA PHE A 26 13.39 -2.30 -0.75
C PHE A 26 12.16 -1.94 0.11
N SER A 27 11.87 -0.66 0.29
CA SER A 27 10.72 -0.20 1.11
C SER A 27 9.56 0.25 0.22
N THR A 28 8.33 -0.15 0.56
CA THR A 28 7.08 0.20 -0.15
C THR A 28 6.13 0.87 0.83
N LYS A 29 5.41 1.90 0.38
CA LYS A 29 4.24 2.43 1.08
C LYS A 29 2.98 1.86 0.44
N ILE A 30 2.09 1.37 1.29
CA ILE A 30 0.76 0.93 0.89
C ILE A 30 -0.20 2.04 1.31
N HIS A 31 -0.94 2.55 0.34
CA HIS A 31 -2.02 3.49 0.59
C HIS A 31 -3.33 2.78 0.32
N ILE A 32 -4.28 2.87 1.24
CA ILE A 32 -5.52 2.09 1.21
C ILE A 32 -6.69 3.03 1.44
N VAL A 33 -7.72 2.89 0.60
CA VAL A 33 -9.04 3.47 0.83
C VAL A 33 -9.93 2.38 1.40
N CYS A 34 -10.66 2.69 2.46
CA CYS A 34 -11.61 1.78 3.08
C CYS A 34 -12.95 2.47 3.38
N ASP A 35 -14.00 1.66 3.56
CA ASP A 35 -15.30 2.14 4.02
C ASP A 35 -15.32 2.44 5.54
N ALA A 36 -16.47 2.87 6.05
CA ALA A 36 -16.68 3.16 7.47
C ALA A 36 -16.55 1.93 8.39
N ASN A 37 -16.60 0.71 7.84
CA ASN A 37 -16.46 -0.54 8.59
C ASN A 37 -15.03 -1.10 8.55
N GLY A 38 -14.13 -0.49 7.77
CA GLY A 38 -12.77 -0.97 7.57
C GLY A 38 -12.68 -2.11 6.55
N LEU A 39 -13.56 -2.12 5.56
CA LEU A 39 -13.45 -2.92 4.34
C LEU A 39 -12.60 -2.18 3.30
N PRO A 40 -11.51 -2.79 2.81
CA PRO A 40 -10.61 -2.11 1.89
C PRO A 40 -11.17 -2.08 0.46
N LEU A 41 -11.48 -0.88 -0.05
CA LEU A 41 -12.07 -0.66 -1.37
C LEU A 41 -11.01 -0.63 -2.48
N HIS A 42 -9.91 0.06 -2.25
CA HIS A 42 -8.85 0.25 -3.22
C HIS A 42 -7.50 0.41 -2.54
N PHE A 43 -6.41 0.08 -3.23
CA PHE A 43 -5.06 0.34 -2.74
C PHE A 43 -4.14 0.84 -3.85
N HIS A 44 -3.14 1.63 -3.47
CA HIS A 44 -2.07 2.07 -4.33
C HIS A 44 -0.72 1.81 -3.66
N LEU A 45 0.24 1.35 -4.44
CA LEU A 45 1.59 1.06 -3.99
C LEU A 45 2.55 2.13 -4.51
N THR A 46 3.37 2.68 -3.62
CA THR A 46 4.41 3.62 -4.00
C THR A 46 5.76 3.24 -3.42
N ALA A 47 6.82 3.79 -3.99
CA ALA A 47 8.14 3.68 -3.38
C ALA A 47 8.12 4.25 -1.95
N GLY A 48 8.90 3.64 -1.05
CA GLY A 48 8.98 4.07 0.36
C GLY A 48 9.50 5.51 0.55
N GLN A 49 10.14 6.08 -0.47
CA GLN A 49 10.62 7.46 -0.49
C GLN A 49 9.59 8.45 -1.04
N THR A 50 8.49 7.98 -1.65
CA THR A 50 7.43 8.84 -2.15
C THR A 50 6.75 9.52 -0.97
N HIS A 51 6.60 10.84 -1.04
CA HIS A 51 5.88 11.61 -0.03
C HIS A 51 4.38 11.28 -0.10
N GLU A 52 3.78 11.10 1.06
CA GLU A 52 2.39 10.67 1.23
C GLU A 52 1.40 11.64 0.58
N SER A 53 1.70 12.95 0.58
CA SER A 53 0.78 13.95 0.01
C SER A 53 0.61 13.85 -1.49
N THR A 54 1.59 13.34 -2.23
CA THR A 54 1.50 13.18 -3.70
C THR A 54 0.58 12.03 -4.09
N VAL A 55 0.33 11.11 -3.16
CA VAL A 55 -0.42 9.87 -3.43
C VAL A 55 -1.90 10.04 -3.10
N LEU A 56 -2.23 11.01 -2.26
CA LEU A 56 -3.61 11.32 -1.90
C LEU A 56 -4.46 11.64 -3.13
N ASP A 57 -3.94 12.47 -4.04
CA ASP A 57 -4.64 12.84 -5.27
C ASP A 57 -4.86 11.62 -6.19
N ILE A 58 -3.85 10.76 -6.33
CA ILE A 58 -3.92 9.53 -7.15
C ILE A 58 -4.92 8.52 -6.58
N LEU A 59 -5.05 8.43 -5.25
CA LEU A 59 -6.05 7.56 -4.62
C LEU A 59 -7.46 8.08 -4.84
N LEU A 60 -7.65 9.40 -4.77
CA LEU A 60 -8.95 10.06 -4.94
C LEU A 60 -9.42 10.02 -6.40
N GLU A 61 -8.51 10.14 -7.37
CA GLU A 61 -8.82 10.02 -8.80
C GLU A 61 -9.24 8.59 -9.20
N LYS A 62 -8.78 7.57 -8.47
CA LYS A 62 -9.05 6.16 -8.77
C LYS A 62 -10.31 5.60 -8.12
N THR A 63 -10.94 6.38 -7.23
CA THR A 63 -12.23 6.04 -6.65
C THR A 63 -13.31 6.82 -7.40
N ASP A 64 -14.31 6.15 -7.96
CA ASP A 64 -15.47 6.80 -8.62
C ASP A 64 -16.32 7.67 -7.66
N GLN A 65 -15.96 7.75 -6.37
CA GLN A 65 -16.44 8.82 -5.51
C GLN A 65 -15.80 10.13 -5.99
N GLU A 66 -16.58 10.93 -6.73
CA GLU A 66 -16.30 12.33 -7.05
C GLU A 66 -15.48 12.98 -5.94
N SER A 67 -14.34 13.56 -6.33
CA SER A 67 -13.29 14.14 -5.50
C SER A 67 -13.85 15.03 -4.39
N ARG A 68 -14.34 14.41 -3.31
CA ARG A 68 -14.79 15.12 -2.12
C ARG A 68 -13.51 15.67 -1.52
N PRO A 69 -13.35 17.00 -1.37
CA PRO A 69 -12.13 17.54 -0.82
C PRO A 69 -11.93 16.94 0.57
N VAL A 70 -10.92 16.09 0.71
CA VAL A 70 -10.58 15.44 1.98
C VAL A 70 -9.91 16.49 2.85
N LYS A 71 -10.71 17.40 3.42
CA LYS A 71 -10.26 18.23 4.53
C LYS A 71 -10.08 17.32 5.74
N PHE A 72 -8.99 17.54 6.47
CA PHE A 72 -8.77 16.88 7.74
C PHE A 72 -9.88 17.30 8.71
N ASP A 73 -10.84 16.41 8.92
CA ASP A 73 -11.90 16.56 9.91
C ASP A 73 -11.53 15.79 11.17
N ARG A 74 -11.43 16.50 12.29
CA ARG A 74 -11.02 15.93 13.57
C ARG A 74 -12.06 14.96 14.14
N GLU A 75 -13.35 15.16 13.85
CA GLU A 75 -14.41 14.28 14.31
C GLU A 75 -14.40 12.98 13.51
N VAL A 76 -14.26 13.05 12.19
CA VAL A 76 -14.11 11.85 11.34
C VAL A 76 -12.82 11.10 11.68
N TYR A 77 -11.72 11.82 11.96
CA TYR A 77 -10.46 11.19 12.37
C TYR A 77 -10.52 10.54 13.75
N ARG A 78 -11.51 10.86 14.60
CA ARG A 78 -11.72 10.20 15.90
C ARG A 78 -11.98 8.70 15.72
N ASP A 79 -12.57 8.31 14.58
CA ASP A 79 -12.85 6.91 14.24
C ASP A 79 -11.68 6.19 13.54
N ARG A 80 -10.46 6.73 13.62
CA ARG A 80 -9.23 6.09 13.06
C ARG A 80 -9.00 4.65 13.50
N ASN A 81 -9.59 4.23 14.62
CA ASN A 81 -9.54 2.85 15.09
C ASN A 81 -10.04 1.85 14.03
N VAL A 82 -10.96 2.25 13.15
CA VAL A 82 -11.38 1.42 12.00
C VAL A 82 -10.21 1.16 11.05
N VAL A 83 -9.45 2.20 10.71
CA VAL A 83 -8.26 2.12 9.85
C VAL A 83 -7.16 1.30 10.52
N GLU A 84 -6.93 1.51 11.81
CA GLU A 84 -5.92 0.78 12.57
C GLU A 84 -6.23 -0.72 12.63
N ARG A 85 -7.50 -1.11 12.84
CA ARG A 85 -7.94 -2.50 12.80
C ARG A 85 -7.76 -3.13 11.42
N LEU A 86 -8.05 -2.39 10.35
CA LEU A 86 -7.79 -2.84 8.98
C LEU A 86 -6.29 -3.09 8.74
N ILE A 87 -5.43 -2.14 9.13
CA ILE A 87 -3.98 -2.28 8.97
C ILE A 87 -3.43 -3.40 9.87
N GLY A 88 -3.96 -3.53 11.09
CA GLY A 88 -3.62 -4.63 12.00
C GLY A 88 -3.90 -5.98 11.37
N TRP A 89 -5.12 -6.18 10.88
CA TRP A 89 -5.52 -7.38 10.16
C TRP A 89 -4.65 -7.63 8.90
N LEU A 90 -4.38 -6.60 8.11
CA LEU A 90 -3.56 -6.75 6.91
C LEU A 90 -2.14 -7.23 7.26
N LYS A 91 -1.61 -6.81 8.41
CA LYS A 91 -0.30 -7.24 8.91
C LYS A 91 -0.29 -8.67 9.46
N GLU A 92 -1.43 -9.25 9.83
CA GLU A 92 -1.54 -10.67 10.18
C GLU A 92 -1.20 -11.57 8.99
N SER A 93 -1.45 -11.08 7.77
CA SER A 93 -0.96 -11.71 6.54
C SER A 93 0.56 -11.55 6.43
N ARG A 94 1.33 -12.50 7.01
CA ARG A 94 2.80 -12.50 7.05
C ARG A 94 3.45 -12.22 5.69
N ARG A 95 2.84 -12.72 4.60
CA ARG A 95 3.32 -12.52 3.22
C ARG A 95 3.24 -11.05 2.77
N VAL A 96 2.32 -10.26 3.31
CA VAL A 96 2.19 -8.82 3.06
C VAL A 96 3.14 -8.02 3.95
N PHE A 97 3.28 -8.40 5.24
CA PHE A 97 4.10 -7.68 6.21
C PHE A 97 5.61 -7.80 5.93
N SER A 98 6.12 -9.02 5.74
CA SER A 98 7.56 -9.27 5.60
C SER A 98 8.10 -9.06 4.18
N ARG A 99 7.29 -8.48 3.28
CA ARG A 99 7.55 -8.25 1.84
C ARG A 99 8.88 -8.83 1.34
N PHE A 100 8.82 -10.02 0.75
CA PHE A 100 9.96 -10.64 0.04
C PHE A 100 9.91 -10.41 -1.48
N ASP A 101 8.84 -9.77 -1.97
CA ASP A 101 8.61 -9.57 -3.40
C ASP A 101 9.41 -8.41 -3.99
N LYS A 102 10.20 -8.74 -5.01
CA LYS A 102 10.99 -7.77 -5.78
C LYS A 102 10.12 -6.84 -6.63
N THR A 103 9.04 -7.36 -7.20
CA THR A 103 8.19 -6.64 -8.17
C THR A 103 6.90 -6.13 -7.52
N ALA A 104 6.48 -4.91 -7.89
CA ALA A 104 5.23 -4.31 -7.41
C ALA A 104 3.99 -5.15 -7.74
N LYS A 105 3.99 -5.78 -8.93
CA LYS A 105 2.90 -6.64 -9.41
C LYS A 105 2.65 -7.83 -8.49
N ASN A 106 3.72 -8.54 -8.10
CA ASN A 106 3.63 -9.70 -7.23
C ASN A 106 3.15 -9.30 -5.84
N TYR A 107 3.73 -8.23 -5.29
CA TYR A 107 3.33 -7.70 -3.99
C TYR A 107 1.85 -7.25 -3.97
N GLY A 108 1.43 -6.50 -4.98
CA GLY A 108 0.04 -6.10 -5.16
C GLY A 108 -0.91 -7.29 -5.34
N GLY A 109 -0.45 -8.37 -5.99
CA GLY A 109 -1.18 -9.63 -6.10
C GLY A 109 -1.50 -10.24 -4.73
N PHE A 110 -0.51 -10.29 -3.82
CA PHE A 110 -0.75 -10.80 -2.46
C PHE A 110 -1.69 -9.91 -1.64
N ILE A 111 -1.63 -8.59 -1.81
CA ILE A 111 -2.58 -7.67 -1.18
C ILE A 111 -4.00 -7.92 -1.69
N LYS A 112 -4.18 -8.08 -3.02
CA LYS A 112 -5.48 -8.44 -3.60
C LYS A 112 -6.01 -9.77 -3.05
N MET A 113 -5.15 -10.79 -2.96
CA MET A 113 -5.54 -12.08 -2.36
C MET A 113 -5.96 -11.95 -0.91
N ALA A 114 -5.28 -11.12 -0.12
CA ALA A 114 -5.67 -10.83 1.26
C ALA A 114 -7.06 -10.16 1.30
N PHE A 115 -7.31 -9.17 0.44
CA PHE A 115 -8.61 -8.50 0.37
C PHE A 115 -9.72 -9.48 0.01
N ILE A 116 -9.53 -10.31 -1.03
CA ILE A 116 -10.50 -11.33 -1.44
C ILE A 116 -10.81 -12.26 -0.27
N HIS A 117 -9.79 -12.76 0.44
CA HIS A 117 -9.99 -13.62 1.60
C HIS A 117 -10.80 -12.94 2.72
N ARG A 118 -10.59 -11.64 2.96
CA ARG A 118 -11.41 -10.87 3.91
C ARG A 118 -12.86 -10.76 3.48
N TYR A 119 -13.11 -10.46 2.21
CA TYR A 119 -14.47 -10.35 1.67
C TYR A 119 -15.23 -11.68 1.79
N LEU A 120 -14.58 -12.79 1.47
CA LEU A 120 -15.17 -14.13 1.59
C LEU A 120 -15.50 -14.48 3.04
N ASN A 121 -14.64 -14.14 4.00
CA ASN A 121 -14.88 -14.43 5.42
C ASN A 121 -15.94 -13.54 6.08
N LEU A 122 -16.35 -12.45 5.43
CA LEU A 122 -17.43 -11.57 5.91
C LEU A 122 -18.79 -11.91 5.30
N THR A 123 -18.80 -12.76 4.27
CA THR A 123 -20.03 -13.17 3.58
C THR A 123 -20.58 -14.51 4.11
N ASN A 124 -19.76 -15.26 4.87
CA ASN A 124 -20.15 -16.45 5.61
C ASN A 124 -20.55 -16.11 7.05
#